data_AF-A0A816TBI6-F1
#
_entry.id   AF-A0A816TBI6-F1
#
_cell.length_a   1.000
_cell.length_b   1.000
_cell.length_c   1.000
_cell.angle_alpha   90.00
_cell.angle_beta   90.00
_cell.angle_gamma   90.00
#
_symmetry.space_group_name_H-M   'P 1'
#
loop_
_entity.id
_entity.type
_entity.pdbx_description
1 polymer ?
#
loop_
_entity_poly.entity_id
_entity_poly.type
_entity_poly.pdbx_seq_one_letter_code
_entity_poly.pdbx_strand_id
1 'polypeptide(L)'
;MHNWVRASSSDFTGTPPQPRSGHTAVNVGKSMVVVFGGLVDKKFLNDIIVYDIENKLWFAPECTGSVSEGKVGPTPRAFHVAITIDCHMFIFGGRSGGKRLGDFWVLDTDIWQWSELTSFGDLPTPRDFSAAAAIGNQKIVLCGGWDGKKWLSDVYVMDTMSLEWMELSVSGSLPPPRCGHTATMVEKRLLVFGGRGGGGPIMGDLWALKGLIDEERETPGWTQLKLPGQAPSARCGHTVTSGGHYLLLFGGHGTGGWLSRYDVYYNDTIILDRVTAQWKRLPISNDEPPPPRAYHTMTSIGARHLLIGGFDGKSTFGDLWWLVPEDDPIAKRSSVPQLRNPPETKESERDLDTQERGQEGFTIADLQKKMGISMAAEALRQHWKESTPETLQLKELGSLLRDYQRLVTRKYTSLGLWMHMTRLPDHSRFPPHLAHISLTNCELEEDPLQILEKLLHLKSVELHSRSFVGRKMVCSNGGFPQLCELHIRFLHNLEEWIVEEGSMPCLRTLSIWDCEKLKELPEGLKYITSLKELQIIHKNKEWKTKLVPGGESYHKVQHIPSVQLHYYGQE
;
A
#
# COMPACT_ATOMS: atom_id res chain seq x y z
N MET A 1 -33.78 9.60 -11.56
CA MET A 1 -33.92 9.00 -10.22
C MET A 1 -33.02 7.77 -10.15
N HIS A 2 -33.11 6.92 -9.12
CA HIS A 2 -32.37 5.66 -9.02
C HIS A 2 -33.30 4.47 -8.78
N ASN A 3 -32.83 3.26 -9.06
CA ASN A 3 -33.56 2.02 -8.77
C ASN A 3 -32.67 1.05 -8.01
N TRP A 4 -33.26 0.39 -7.01
CA TRP A 4 -32.66 -0.79 -6.40
C TRP A 4 -33.07 -2.03 -7.19
N VAL A 5 -32.11 -2.80 -7.69
CA VAL A 5 -32.38 -4.02 -8.46
C VAL A 5 -31.61 -5.15 -7.84
N ARG A 6 -32.31 -6.22 -7.42
CA ARG A 6 -31.65 -7.43 -6.95
C ARG A 6 -30.86 -8.03 -8.11
N ALA A 7 -29.56 -8.26 -7.90
CA ALA A 7 -28.75 -8.85 -8.94
C ALA A 7 -29.18 -10.29 -9.21
N SER A 8 -29.09 -10.68 -10.47
CA SER A 8 -29.52 -11.96 -11.00
C SER A 8 -28.33 -12.72 -11.61
N SER A 9 -28.50 -14.02 -11.87
CA SER A 9 -27.51 -14.81 -12.60
C SER A 9 -27.24 -14.32 -14.03
N SER A 10 -28.09 -13.44 -14.57
CA SER A 10 -27.85 -12.81 -15.88
C SER A 10 -26.91 -11.59 -15.82
N ASP A 11 -26.58 -11.10 -14.62
CA ASP A 11 -25.70 -9.93 -14.45
C ASP A 11 -24.22 -10.29 -14.47
N PHE A 12 -23.91 -11.55 -14.17
CA PHE A 12 -22.54 -12.03 -14.04
C PHE A 12 -22.44 -13.54 -14.24
N THR A 13 -21.24 -14.00 -14.56
CA THR A 13 -20.87 -15.41 -14.60
C THR A 13 -20.01 -15.77 -13.39
N GLY A 14 -19.78 -17.08 -13.18
CA GLY A 14 -19.02 -17.59 -12.04
C GLY A 14 -19.80 -17.61 -10.72
N THR A 15 -19.09 -17.82 -9.62
CA THR A 15 -19.69 -18.04 -8.30
C THR A 15 -19.52 -16.81 -7.42
N PRO A 16 -20.59 -16.08 -7.09
CA PRO A 16 -20.50 -14.93 -6.19
C PRO A 16 -20.14 -15.37 -4.75
N PRO A 17 -19.75 -14.43 -3.88
CA PRO A 17 -19.39 -14.75 -2.50
C PRO A 17 -20.56 -15.40 -1.75
N GLN A 18 -20.27 -16.44 -0.96
CA GLN A 18 -21.23 -16.99 0.01
C GLN A 18 -21.70 -15.92 1.02
N PRO A 19 -22.84 -16.13 1.72
CA PRO A 19 -23.35 -15.20 2.73
C PRO A 19 -22.26 -14.76 3.71
N ARG A 20 -22.18 -13.46 3.98
CA ARG A 20 -21.16 -12.89 4.88
C ARG A 20 -21.54 -11.51 5.40
N SER A 21 -21.09 -11.22 6.62
CA SER A 21 -21.15 -9.90 7.25
C SER A 21 -19.78 -9.51 7.81
N GLY A 22 -19.51 -8.21 7.95
CA GLY A 22 -18.22 -7.71 8.44
C GLY A 22 -17.04 -8.06 7.52
N HIS A 23 -17.30 -8.35 6.25
CA HIS A 23 -16.27 -8.50 5.23
C HIS A 23 -15.85 -7.13 4.70
N THR A 24 -14.80 -7.09 3.89
CA THR A 24 -14.45 -5.91 3.09
C THR A 24 -14.64 -6.20 1.60
N ALA A 25 -15.01 -5.18 0.84
CA ALA A 25 -15.06 -5.21 -0.61
C ALA A 25 -14.46 -3.90 -1.11
N VAL A 26 -13.34 -3.98 -1.82
CA VAL A 26 -12.54 -2.82 -2.23
C VAL A 26 -12.31 -2.83 -3.73
N ASN A 27 -12.29 -1.65 -4.34
CA ASN A 27 -11.98 -1.52 -5.75
C ASN A 27 -10.48 -1.51 -5.97
N VAL A 28 -10.03 -2.31 -6.93
CA VAL A 28 -8.67 -2.31 -7.43
C VAL A 28 -8.71 -1.74 -8.84
N GLY A 29 -8.16 -0.53 -9.00
CA GLY A 29 -8.30 0.23 -10.24
C GLY A 29 -9.78 0.43 -10.62
N LYS A 30 -10.09 0.26 -11.91
CA LYS A 30 -11.45 0.35 -12.48
C LYS A 30 -12.01 -1.00 -12.93
N SER A 31 -11.23 -2.07 -12.81
CA SER A 31 -11.52 -3.37 -13.41
C SER A 31 -11.96 -4.42 -12.41
N MET A 32 -11.63 -4.29 -11.12
CA MET A 32 -11.91 -5.36 -10.15
C MET A 32 -12.50 -4.85 -8.83
N VAL A 33 -13.37 -5.67 -8.24
CA VAL A 33 -13.76 -5.59 -6.83
C VAL A 33 -13.25 -6.83 -6.12
N VAL A 34 -12.43 -6.65 -5.08
CA VAL A 34 -11.88 -7.75 -4.27
C VAL A 34 -12.63 -7.82 -2.95
N VAL A 35 -13.24 -8.98 -2.69
CA VAL A 35 -13.97 -9.30 -1.45
C VAL A 35 -13.11 -10.19 -0.57
N PHE A 36 -12.91 -9.81 0.68
CA PHE A 36 -12.13 -10.60 1.65
C PHE A 36 -12.84 -10.79 2.99
N GLY A 37 -12.77 -12.03 3.47
CA GLY A 37 -13.14 -12.40 4.83
C GLY A 37 -14.61 -12.22 5.15
N GLY A 38 -14.90 -11.93 6.41
CA GLY A 38 -16.24 -11.80 6.97
C GLY A 38 -16.61 -12.93 7.91
N LEU A 39 -17.87 -12.91 8.34
CA LEU A 39 -18.47 -13.81 9.32
C LEU A 39 -19.80 -14.33 8.77
N VAL A 40 -19.99 -15.64 8.86
CA VAL A 40 -21.24 -16.34 8.58
C VAL A 40 -21.42 -17.45 9.60
N ASP A 41 -22.58 -17.52 10.25
CA ASP A 41 -22.90 -18.56 11.24
C ASP A 41 -21.78 -18.83 12.26
N LYS A 42 -21.20 -17.75 12.81
CA LYS A 42 -20.06 -17.74 13.75
C LYS A 42 -18.73 -18.27 13.19
N LYS A 43 -18.67 -18.63 11.91
CA LYS A 43 -17.46 -19.00 11.18
C LYS A 43 -16.84 -17.79 10.49
N PHE A 44 -15.59 -17.49 10.85
CA PHE A 44 -14.80 -16.46 10.19
C PHE A 44 -14.26 -16.99 8.86
N LEU A 45 -14.16 -16.10 7.88
CA LEU A 45 -13.71 -16.39 6.52
C LEU A 45 -12.36 -15.70 6.23
N ASN A 46 -11.58 -16.27 5.31
CA ASN A 46 -10.36 -15.68 4.72
C ASN A 46 -10.27 -15.96 3.21
N ASP A 47 -11.38 -16.31 2.57
CA ASP A 47 -11.41 -16.48 1.12
C ASP A 47 -11.31 -15.12 0.42
N ILE A 48 -10.66 -15.13 -0.75
CA ILE A 48 -10.66 -14.01 -1.69
C ILE A 48 -11.61 -14.38 -2.84
N ILE A 49 -12.59 -13.51 -3.08
CA ILE A 49 -13.50 -13.62 -4.20
C ILE A 49 -13.46 -12.29 -4.96
N VAL A 50 -13.26 -12.35 -6.27
CA VAL A 50 -13.02 -11.18 -7.11
C VAL A 50 -14.12 -11.06 -8.15
N TYR A 51 -14.67 -9.86 -8.28
CA TYR A 51 -15.53 -9.51 -9.40
C TYR A 51 -14.72 -8.76 -10.44
N ASP A 52 -14.49 -9.38 -11.59
CA ASP A 52 -14.03 -8.71 -12.79
C ASP A 52 -15.21 -7.93 -13.40
N ILE A 53 -15.09 -6.61 -13.39
CA ILE A 53 -16.13 -5.67 -13.84
C ILE A 53 -16.29 -5.73 -15.36
N GLU A 54 -15.19 -5.88 -16.10
CA GLU A 54 -15.18 -5.85 -17.56
C GLU A 54 -15.80 -7.15 -18.12
N ASN A 55 -15.35 -8.29 -17.59
CA ASN A 55 -15.81 -9.61 -17.99
C ASN A 55 -17.10 -10.03 -17.27
N LYS A 56 -17.57 -9.26 -16.29
CA LYS A 56 -18.71 -9.56 -15.42
C LYS A 56 -18.58 -10.97 -14.82
N LEU A 57 -17.40 -11.30 -14.31
CA LEU A 57 -17.04 -12.64 -13.86
C LEU A 57 -16.66 -12.61 -12.38
N TRP A 58 -17.31 -13.47 -11.60
CA TRP A 58 -16.84 -13.81 -10.26
C TRP A 58 -15.87 -14.99 -10.32
N PHE A 59 -14.69 -14.83 -9.75
CA PHE A 59 -13.71 -15.90 -9.64
C PHE A 59 -12.95 -15.85 -8.31
N ALA A 60 -12.36 -16.97 -7.94
CA ALA A 60 -11.48 -17.09 -6.78
C ALA A 60 -10.04 -17.24 -7.31
N PRO A 61 -9.15 -16.24 -7.14
CA PRO A 61 -7.75 -16.36 -7.53
C PRO A 61 -7.01 -17.34 -6.62
N GLU A 62 -6.05 -18.06 -7.18
CA GLU A 62 -5.09 -18.83 -6.40
C GLU A 62 -4.10 -17.88 -5.75
N CYS A 63 -4.32 -17.61 -4.46
CA CYS A 63 -3.42 -16.74 -3.71
C CYS A 63 -2.19 -17.50 -3.24
N THR A 64 -1.02 -16.89 -3.35
CA THR A 64 0.24 -17.39 -2.77
C THR A 64 0.69 -16.51 -1.60
N GLY A 65 1.65 -16.98 -0.80
CA GLY A 65 2.21 -16.21 0.32
C GLY A 65 3.73 -16.21 0.32
N SER A 66 4.36 -15.13 0.77
CA SER A 66 5.81 -15.10 1.05
C SER A 66 6.08 -15.86 2.35
N VAL A 67 6.69 -17.05 2.26
CA VAL A 67 6.77 -17.97 3.40
C VAL A 67 8.05 -17.80 4.22
N SER A 68 7.87 -17.54 5.52
CA SER A 68 8.71 -18.09 6.59
C SER A 68 8.01 -19.18 7.43
N GLU A 69 6.67 -19.36 7.38
CA GLU A 69 5.94 -20.30 8.28
C GLU A 69 4.73 -21.08 7.68
N GLY A 70 4.69 -21.37 6.38
CA GLY A 70 3.59 -22.12 5.74
C GLY A 70 2.22 -21.41 5.68
N LYS A 71 2.10 -20.16 6.14
CA LYS A 71 0.90 -19.33 5.98
C LYS A 71 0.85 -18.71 4.59
N VAL A 72 -0.24 -18.98 3.86
CA VAL A 72 -0.49 -18.41 2.52
C VAL A 72 -1.04 -16.97 2.59
N GLY A 73 -1.62 -16.56 3.72
CA GLY A 73 -2.20 -15.22 3.88
C GLY A 73 -2.78 -14.98 5.27
N PRO A 74 -3.56 -13.90 5.46
CA PRO A 74 -4.11 -13.54 6.75
C PRO A 74 -5.07 -14.62 7.29
N THR A 75 -5.11 -14.72 8.62
CA THR A 75 -6.07 -15.61 9.31
C THR A 75 -7.53 -15.22 9.03
N PRO A 76 -8.49 -16.18 9.12
CA PRO A 76 -9.92 -15.89 9.02
C PRO A 76 -10.36 -14.78 9.96
N ARG A 77 -11.00 -13.75 9.41
CA ARG A 77 -11.32 -12.52 10.14
C ARG A 77 -12.53 -11.77 9.61
N ALA A 78 -13.13 -10.98 10.48
CA ALA A 78 -14.20 -10.05 10.15
C ALA A 78 -13.96 -8.70 10.86
N PHE A 79 -14.64 -7.66 10.39
CA PHE A 79 -14.61 -6.29 10.91
C PHE A 79 -13.19 -5.69 10.92
N HIS A 80 -12.37 -6.14 9.97
CA HIS A 80 -11.06 -5.57 9.65
C HIS A 80 -11.22 -4.38 8.71
N VAL A 81 -10.16 -3.58 8.61
CA VAL A 81 -10.04 -2.55 7.58
C VAL A 81 -9.38 -3.15 6.34
N ALA A 82 -9.85 -2.76 5.16
CA ALA A 82 -9.12 -2.95 3.92
C ALA A 82 -9.12 -1.67 3.09
N ILE A 83 -7.96 -1.31 2.53
CA ILE A 83 -7.74 -0.11 1.72
C ILE A 83 -6.90 -0.45 0.51
N THR A 84 -7.28 0.07 -0.66
CA THR A 84 -6.53 -0.11 -1.90
C THR A 84 -5.71 1.14 -2.23
N ILE A 85 -4.46 0.91 -2.61
CA ILE A 85 -3.55 1.91 -3.20
C ILE A 85 -2.89 1.23 -4.39
N ASP A 86 -3.08 1.78 -5.59
CA ASP A 86 -2.74 1.12 -6.86
C ASP A 86 -3.30 -0.31 -6.96
N CYS A 87 -2.44 -1.30 -7.25
CA CYS A 87 -2.74 -2.74 -7.31
C CYS A 87 -2.54 -3.47 -5.96
N HIS A 88 -2.45 -2.73 -4.85
CA HIS A 88 -2.22 -3.32 -3.54
C HIS A 88 -3.44 -3.14 -2.64
N MET A 89 -3.93 -4.24 -2.07
CA MET A 89 -4.95 -4.23 -1.03
C MET A 89 -4.27 -4.43 0.34
N PHE A 90 -4.29 -3.41 1.18
CA PHE A 90 -3.79 -3.44 2.54
C PHE A 90 -4.89 -3.83 3.51
N ILE A 91 -4.58 -4.70 4.48
CA ILE A 91 -5.50 -5.15 5.52
C ILE A 91 -4.88 -4.90 6.89
N PHE A 92 -5.66 -4.29 7.78
CA PHE A 92 -5.27 -4.10 9.17
C PHE A 92 -6.35 -4.62 10.12
N GLY A 93 -5.91 -5.39 11.12
CA GLY A 93 -6.70 -5.77 12.28
C GLY A 93 -7.93 -6.62 11.97
N GLY A 94 -9.05 -6.29 12.62
CA GLY A 94 -10.26 -7.10 12.69
C GLY A 94 -10.23 -8.08 13.85
N ARG A 95 -11.13 -9.07 13.82
CA ARG A 95 -11.19 -10.13 14.84
C ARG A 95 -11.30 -11.52 14.23
N SER A 96 -10.76 -12.48 14.97
CA SER A 96 -10.90 -13.92 14.73
C SER A 96 -11.28 -14.60 16.04
N GLY A 97 -12.47 -15.20 16.10
CA GLY A 97 -13.05 -15.66 17.36
C GLY A 97 -13.22 -14.50 18.36
N GLY A 98 -12.73 -14.69 19.59
CA GLY A 98 -12.70 -13.64 20.62
C GLY A 98 -11.49 -12.70 20.54
N LYS A 99 -10.52 -12.96 19.65
CA LYS A 99 -9.24 -12.23 19.58
C LYS A 99 -9.34 -11.07 18.59
N ARG A 100 -8.97 -9.86 19.02
CA ARG A 100 -8.70 -8.73 18.12
C ARG A 100 -7.28 -8.89 17.54
N LEU A 101 -7.15 -8.56 16.27
CA LEU A 101 -5.92 -8.69 15.50
C LEU A 101 -5.31 -7.30 15.30
N GLY A 102 -3.99 -7.24 15.17
CA GLY A 102 -3.23 -6.01 14.89
C GLY A 102 -2.10 -6.28 13.90
N ASP A 103 -2.21 -7.39 13.16
CA ASP A 103 -1.33 -7.71 12.06
C ASP A 103 -1.69 -6.85 10.83
N PHE A 104 -0.68 -6.58 10.02
CA PHE A 104 -0.81 -5.77 8.81
C PHE A 104 -0.39 -6.60 7.60
N TRP A 105 -1.28 -6.71 6.63
CA TRP A 105 -1.09 -7.55 5.45
C TRP A 105 -1.27 -6.73 4.18
N VAL A 106 -0.60 -7.16 3.11
CA VAL A 106 -0.86 -6.65 1.77
C VAL A 106 -1.06 -7.82 0.80
N LEU A 107 -2.06 -7.69 -0.05
CA LEU A 107 -2.25 -8.51 -1.25
C LEU A 107 -1.83 -7.69 -2.45
N ASP A 108 -0.83 -8.17 -3.17
CA ASP A 108 -0.56 -7.74 -4.54
C ASP A 108 -1.58 -8.44 -5.46
N THR A 109 -2.42 -7.66 -6.14
CA THR A 109 -3.51 -8.18 -6.96
C THR A 109 -3.10 -8.49 -8.39
N ASP A 110 -1.91 -8.06 -8.82
CA ASP A 110 -1.39 -8.39 -10.15
C ASP A 110 -0.83 -9.82 -10.18
N ILE A 111 -0.31 -10.30 -9.05
CA ILE A 111 0.24 -11.66 -8.90
C ILE A 111 -0.48 -12.50 -7.84
N TRP A 112 -1.54 -11.96 -7.21
CA TRP A 112 -2.31 -12.61 -6.15
C TRP A 112 -1.43 -13.14 -5.01
N GLN A 113 -0.48 -12.33 -4.54
CA GLN A 113 0.45 -12.72 -3.48
C GLN A 113 0.22 -11.92 -2.19
N TRP A 114 0.01 -12.64 -1.08
CA TRP A 114 0.01 -12.06 0.25
C TRP A 114 1.42 -11.90 0.80
N SER A 115 1.62 -10.79 1.51
CA SER A 115 2.78 -10.57 2.37
C SER A 115 2.31 -9.99 3.70
N GLU A 116 2.76 -10.59 4.79
CA GLU A 116 2.66 -9.95 6.11
C GLU A 116 3.70 -8.82 6.15
N LEU A 117 3.26 -7.64 6.57
CA LEU A 117 4.09 -6.45 6.62
C LEU A 117 4.55 -6.23 8.06
N THR A 118 5.87 -6.21 8.24
CA THR A 118 6.47 -5.70 9.47
C THR A 118 6.49 -4.18 9.39
N SER A 119 5.57 -3.53 10.10
CA SER A 119 5.54 -2.08 10.25
C SER A 119 6.27 -1.62 11.52
N PHE A 120 6.68 -0.35 11.56
CA PHE A 120 7.34 0.27 12.72
C PHE A 120 6.74 1.65 13.03
N GLY A 121 7.26 2.33 14.05
CA GLY A 121 6.72 3.61 14.55
C GLY A 121 5.67 3.41 15.64
N ASP A 122 4.67 4.28 15.68
CA ASP A 122 3.57 4.26 16.66
C ASP A 122 2.53 3.22 16.24
N LEU A 123 2.76 1.96 16.60
CA LEU A 123 1.92 0.86 16.16
C LEU A 123 0.50 0.94 16.77
N PRO A 124 -0.57 0.96 15.95
CA PRO A 124 -1.92 0.90 16.48
C PRO A 124 -2.17 -0.41 17.21
N THR A 125 -2.86 -0.36 18.35
CA THR A 125 -3.26 -1.57 19.08
C THR A 125 -4.11 -2.52 18.22
N PRO A 126 -4.07 -3.85 18.46
CA PRO A 126 -5.00 -4.79 17.87
C PRO A 126 -6.46 -4.35 18.08
N ARG A 127 -7.24 -4.25 17.00
CA ARG A 127 -8.58 -3.66 17.02
C ARG A 127 -9.48 -4.21 15.92
N ASP A 128 -10.77 -4.21 16.17
CA ASP A 128 -11.80 -4.41 15.15
C ASP A 128 -12.72 -3.18 15.06
N PHE A 129 -13.58 -3.15 14.03
CA PHE A 129 -14.56 -2.08 13.81
C PHE A 129 -13.95 -0.65 13.74
N SER A 130 -12.66 -0.56 13.42
CA SER A 130 -12.00 0.69 13.05
C SER A 130 -12.44 1.13 11.65
N ALA A 131 -12.29 2.41 11.35
CA ALA A 131 -12.51 2.93 10.02
C ALA A 131 -11.20 3.46 9.44
N ALA A 132 -11.07 3.42 8.11
CA ALA A 132 -9.90 3.94 7.44
C ALA A 132 -10.23 4.46 6.05
N ALA A 133 -9.32 5.26 5.49
CA ALA A 133 -9.39 5.75 4.12
C ALA A 133 -7.99 5.96 3.55
N ALA A 134 -7.86 5.91 2.22
CA ALA A 134 -6.62 6.27 1.54
C ALA A 134 -6.45 7.80 1.51
N ILE A 135 -5.27 8.30 1.87
CA ILE A 135 -4.84 9.68 1.66
C ILE A 135 -3.96 9.69 0.39
N GLY A 136 -4.52 10.22 -0.69
CA GLY A 136 -3.87 10.18 -1.99
C GLY A 136 -3.58 8.75 -2.42
N ASN A 137 -2.39 8.52 -2.97
CA ASN A 137 -1.96 7.22 -3.47
C ASN A 137 -0.72 6.69 -2.72
N GLN A 138 -0.58 7.04 -1.44
CA GLN A 138 0.62 6.70 -0.67
C GLN A 138 0.36 6.43 0.80
N LYS A 139 -0.61 7.11 1.42
CA LYS A 139 -0.83 7.01 2.87
C LYS A 139 -2.22 6.43 3.17
N ILE A 140 -2.36 5.82 4.34
CA ILE A 140 -3.64 5.33 4.87
C ILE A 140 -3.88 6.03 6.19
N VAL A 141 -5.07 6.60 6.40
CA VAL A 141 -5.50 7.07 7.72
C VAL A 141 -6.42 6.05 8.35
N LEU A 142 -6.17 5.72 9.62
CA LEU A 142 -6.94 4.80 10.46
C LEU A 142 -7.48 5.59 11.66
N CYS A 143 -8.77 5.45 11.97
CA CYS A 143 -9.37 6.10 13.13
C CYS A 143 -10.28 5.19 13.96
N GLY A 144 -10.14 5.30 15.27
CA GLY A 144 -10.97 4.63 16.26
C GLY A 144 -10.97 3.10 16.18
N GLY A 145 -12.09 2.50 16.55
CA GLY A 145 -12.26 1.05 16.68
C GLY A 145 -12.39 0.60 18.13
N TRP A 146 -12.31 -0.71 18.35
CA TRP A 146 -12.37 -1.33 19.67
C TRP A 146 -11.20 -2.30 19.85
N ASP A 147 -10.39 -2.09 20.90
CA ASP A 147 -9.23 -2.97 21.20
C ASP A 147 -9.62 -4.21 22.03
N GLY A 148 -10.88 -4.28 22.47
CA GLY A 148 -11.37 -5.29 23.39
C GLY A 148 -11.54 -4.87 24.84
N LYS A 149 -11.04 -3.69 25.19
CA LYS A 149 -11.11 -3.10 26.53
C LYS A 149 -11.80 -1.75 26.48
N LYS A 150 -11.44 -0.91 25.50
CA LYS A 150 -11.98 0.45 25.31
C LYS A 150 -12.28 0.73 23.85
N TRP A 151 -13.21 1.65 23.65
CA TRP A 151 -13.42 2.31 22.38
C TRP A 151 -12.31 3.33 22.17
N LEU A 152 -11.90 3.50 20.92
CA LEU A 152 -10.75 4.31 20.56
C LEU A 152 -11.19 5.58 19.81
N SER A 153 -10.43 6.65 19.97
CA SER A 153 -10.55 7.93 19.23
C SER A 153 -9.21 8.37 18.65
N ASP A 154 -8.22 7.47 18.67
CA ASP A 154 -6.89 7.67 18.11
C ASP A 154 -6.97 7.79 16.58
N VAL A 155 -6.01 8.52 16.02
CA VAL A 155 -5.87 8.68 14.57
C VAL A 155 -4.44 8.33 14.22
N TYR A 156 -4.26 7.35 13.34
CA TYR A 156 -2.96 6.96 12.84
C TYR A 156 -2.88 7.23 11.35
N VAL A 157 -1.68 7.56 10.87
CA VAL A 157 -1.34 7.57 9.45
C VAL A 157 -0.24 6.54 9.20
N MET A 158 -0.45 5.71 8.18
CA MET A 158 0.53 4.75 7.67
C MET A 158 1.05 5.25 6.33
N ASP A 159 2.35 5.42 6.19
CA ASP A 159 2.98 5.59 4.88
C ASP A 159 3.24 4.21 4.26
N THR A 160 2.65 3.94 3.09
CA THR A 160 2.74 2.61 2.46
C THR A 160 4.05 2.35 1.72
N MET A 161 4.92 3.35 1.61
CA MET A 161 6.28 3.21 1.09
C MET A 161 7.25 2.86 2.23
N SER A 162 7.25 3.63 3.32
CA SER A 162 8.14 3.36 4.47
C SER A 162 7.62 2.27 5.40
N LEU A 163 6.31 1.99 5.39
CA LEU A 163 5.61 1.13 6.36
C LEU A 163 5.70 1.63 7.81
N GLU A 164 5.81 2.95 7.97
CA GLU A 164 5.81 3.60 9.26
C GLU A 164 4.40 4.07 9.64
N TRP A 165 3.98 3.68 10.84
CA TRP A 165 2.79 4.23 11.51
C TRP A 165 3.19 5.43 12.34
N MET A 166 2.37 6.47 12.27
CA MET A 166 2.49 7.67 13.12
C MET A 166 1.15 7.95 13.78
N GLU A 167 1.14 8.08 15.10
CA GLU A 167 -0.04 8.57 15.81
C GLU A 167 -0.12 10.08 15.65
N LEU A 168 -1.23 10.58 15.11
CA LEU A 168 -1.41 12.00 14.90
C LEU A 168 -1.83 12.68 16.21
N SER A 169 -1.06 13.71 16.58
CA SER A 169 -1.54 14.70 17.54
C SER A 169 -2.63 15.54 16.90
N VAL A 170 -3.87 15.37 17.37
CA VAL A 170 -5.05 16.07 16.87
C VAL A 170 -5.49 17.20 17.80
N SER A 171 -5.96 18.29 17.22
CA SER A 171 -6.45 19.48 17.91
C SER A 171 -7.96 19.70 17.70
N GLY A 172 -8.53 20.70 18.37
CA GLY A 172 -9.94 21.09 18.24
C GLY A 172 -10.91 20.26 19.09
N SER A 173 -12.20 20.30 18.73
CA SER A 173 -13.23 19.49 19.39
C SER A 173 -13.08 18.04 18.95
N LEU A 174 -12.78 17.12 19.86
CA LEU A 174 -12.50 15.73 19.50
C LEU A 174 -13.80 14.90 19.42
N PRO A 175 -13.96 14.04 18.39
CA PRO A 175 -15.04 13.08 18.38
C PRO A 175 -14.90 12.10 19.56
N PRO A 176 -16.00 11.72 20.24
CA PRO A 176 -15.93 10.69 21.27
C PRO A 176 -15.43 9.35 20.70
N PRO A 177 -14.76 8.52 21.51
CA PRO A 177 -14.30 7.20 21.12
C PRO A 177 -15.42 6.32 20.58
N ARG A 178 -15.18 5.67 19.44
CA ARG A 178 -16.21 5.00 18.65
C ARG A 178 -15.68 3.85 17.81
N CYS A 179 -16.55 2.91 17.49
CA CYS A 179 -16.32 1.86 16.51
C CYS A 179 -17.57 1.63 15.63
N GLY A 180 -17.41 0.94 14.51
CA GLY A 180 -18.48 0.67 13.55
C GLY A 180 -19.00 1.91 12.82
N HIS A 181 -18.21 2.99 12.83
CA HIS A 181 -18.42 4.21 12.07
C HIS A 181 -17.82 4.06 10.66
N THR A 182 -18.12 5.01 9.79
CA THR A 182 -17.46 5.12 8.48
C THR A 182 -16.46 6.27 8.49
N ALA A 183 -15.40 6.13 7.70
CA ALA A 183 -14.43 7.18 7.44
C ALA A 183 -14.23 7.29 5.93
N THR A 184 -14.34 8.49 5.38
CA THR A 184 -14.26 8.72 3.93
C THR A 184 -13.46 9.98 3.66
N MET A 185 -12.39 9.86 2.89
CA MET A 185 -11.67 11.03 2.40
C MET A 185 -12.50 11.75 1.34
N VAL A 186 -12.73 13.04 1.58
CA VAL A 186 -13.34 13.97 0.62
C VAL A 186 -12.39 15.14 0.46
N GLU A 187 -11.80 15.23 -0.73
CA GLU A 187 -10.77 16.23 -1.05
C GLU A 187 -9.64 16.18 -0.01
N LYS A 188 -9.47 17.23 0.81
CA LYS A 188 -8.40 17.31 1.82
C LYS A 188 -8.86 16.96 3.24
N ARG A 189 -10.06 16.39 3.41
CA ARG A 189 -10.67 16.16 4.73
C ARG A 189 -11.12 14.70 4.90
N LEU A 190 -10.87 14.15 6.08
CA LEU A 190 -11.48 12.88 6.48
C LEU A 190 -12.84 13.17 7.11
N LEU A 191 -13.91 12.65 6.53
CA LEU A 191 -15.25 12.71 7.13
C LEU A 191 -15.53 11.42 7.91
N VAL A 192 -16.01 11.57 9.15
CA VAL A 192 -16.42 10.46 10.01
C VAL A 192 -17.89 10.61 10.38
N PHE A 193 -18.68 9.55 10.16
CA PHE A 193 -20.11 9.56 10.48
C PHE A 193 -20.51 8.36 11.36
N GLY A 194 -21.30 8.67 12.39
CA GLY A 194 -21.97 7.69 13.24
C GLY A 194 -21.03 6.83 14.09
N GLY A 195 -21.42 5.58 14.34
CA GLY A 195 -20.69 4.65 15.20
C GLY A 195 -21.26 4.53 16.61
N ARG A 196 -20.59 3.76 17.46
CA ARG A 196 -20.99 3.53 18.85
C ARG A 196 -19.78 3.53 19.79
N GLY A 197 -19.96 4.09 20.98
CA GLY A 197 -19.01 4.09 22.10
C GLY A 197 -19.41 3.16 23.25
N GLY A 198 -18.76 3.31 24.41
CA GLY A 198 -18.81 2.30 25.48
C GLY A 198 -19.99 2.23 26.42
N GLY A 199 -20.62 3.37 26.66
CA GLY A 199 -21.85 3.47 27.48
C GLY A 199 -22.81 4.54 26.99
N GLY A 200 -22.50 5.19 25.87
CA GLY A 200 -23.32 6.25 25.27
C GLY A 200 -24.30 5.71 24.22
N PRO A 201 -25.28 6.54 23.82
CA PRO A 201 -26.17 6.20 22.71
C PRO A 201 -25.36 5.98 21.43
N ILE A 202 -25.96 5.27 20.48
CA ILE A 202 -25.44 5.22 19.13
C ILE A 202 -25.36 6.65 18.56
N MET A 203 -24.31 6.91 17.78
CA MET A 203 -23.97 8.26 17.33
C MET A 203 -24.52 8.49 15.91
N GLY A 204 -24.96 9.71 15.64
CA GLY A 204 -25.41 10.18 14.33
C GLY A 204 -24.79 11.53 13.97
N ASP A 205 -23.63 11.82 14.55
CA ASP A 205 -22.85 13.03 14.33
C ASP A 205 -21.92 12.88 13.13
N LEU A 206 -21.63 14.01 12.47
CA LEU A 206 -20.67 14.12 11.38
C LEU A 206 -19.48 14.93 11.85
N TRP A 207 -18.28 14.43 11.60
CA TRP A 207 -17.01 15.07 11.96
C TRP A 207 -16.12 15.20 10.73
N ALA A 208 -15.30 16.26 10.70
CA ALA A 208 -14.28 16.46 9.68
C ALA A 208 -12.91 16.68 10.33
N LEU A 209 -11.90 15.96 9.85
CA LEU A 209 -10.49 16.18 10.19
C LEU A 209 -9.78 16.87 9.02
N LYS A 210 -9.22 18.06 9.26
CA LYS A 210 -8.36 18.81 8.33
C LYS A 210 -6.88 18.55 8.67
N GLY A 211 -5.94 18.83 7.75
CA GLY A 211 -4.50 18.83 8.03
C GLY A 211 -3.81 17.48 7.76
N LEU A 212 -4.45 16.58 7.01
CA LEU A 212 -3.89 15.25 6.69
C LEU A 212 -2.94 15.25 5.48
N ILE A 213 -2.82 16.36 4.77
CA ILE A 213 -2.01 16.49 3.55
C ILE A 213 -0.92 17.54 3.80
N ASP A 214 0.34 17.17 3.52
CA ASP A 214 1.58 17.86 3.90
C ASP A 214 1.71 19.32 3.39
N GLU A 215 0.82 19.78 2.52
CA GLU A 215 0.74 21.19 2.09
C GLU A 215 0.28 22.13 3.22
N GLU A 216 -0.45 21.60 4.20
CA GLU A 216 -0.98 22.34 5.33
C GLU A 216 0.00 22.17 6.51
N ARG A 217 0.88 23.15 6.78
CA ARG A 217 1.77 23.17 7.97
C ARG A 217 1.01 23.30 9.32
N GLU A 218 -0.23 22.85 9.36
CA GLU A 218 -1.14 22.95 10.49
C GLU A 218 -1.28 21.59 11.18
N THR A 219 -1.33 21.60 12.51
CA THR A 219 -1.68 20.40 13.28
C THR A 219 -3.07 19.92 12.86
N PRO A 220 -3.26 18.61 12.57
CA PRO A 220 -4.56 18.07 12.22
C PRO A 220 -5.63 18.46 13.25
N GLY A 221 -6.79 18.93 12.76
CA GLY A 221 -7.82 19.53 13.61
C GLY A 221 -9.21 18.98 13.32
N TRP A 222 -9.89 18.50 14.36
CA TRP A 222 -11.27 18.02 14.28
C TRP A 222 -12.28 19.16 14.40
N THR A 223 -13.36 19.07 13.62
CA THR A 223 -14.53 19.95 13.73
C THR A 223 -15.80 19.14 13.55
N GLN A 224 -16.76 19.32 14.45
CA GLN A 224 -18.09 18.73 14.28
C GLN A 224 -18.87 19.53 13.23
N LEU A 225 -19.42 18.83 12.24
CA LEU A 225 -20.25 19.42 11.20
C LEU A 225 -21.73 19.25 11.52
N LYS A 226 -22.48 20.35 11.45
CA LYS A 226 -23.95 20.36 11.54
C LYS A 226 -24.52 20.80 10.20
N LEU A 227 -24.72 19.84 9.31
CA LEU A 227 -25.23 20.10 7.96
C LEU A 227 -26.77 20.07 7.94
N PRO A 228 -27.41 20.96 7.17
CA PRO A 228 -28.86 20.99 7.06
C PRO A 228 -29.40 19.82 6.24
N GLY A 229 -30.73 19.67 6.24
CA GLY A 229 -31.44 18.65 5.48
C GLY A 229 -31.87 17.44 6.31
N GLN A 230 -32.19 16.33 5.63
CA GLN A 230 -32.69 15.11 6.25
C GLN A 230 -31.53 14.19 6.63
N ALA A 231 -30.87 14.51 7.74
CA ALA A 231 -29.77 13.70 8.25
C ALA A 231 -30.20 12.25 8.57
N PRO A 232 -29.31 11.26 8.42
CA PRO A 232 -29.58 9.90 8.84
C PRO A 232 -29.83 9.82 10.35
N SER A 233 -30.66 8.86 10.77
CA SER A 233 -30.71 8.47 12.18
C SER A 233 -29.35 7.99 12.66
N ALA A 234 -29.10 8.12 13.97
CA ALA A 234 -27.90 7.60 14.60
C ALA A 234 -27.75 6.09 14.38
N ARG A 235 -26.56 5.65 13.91
CA ARG A 235 -26.35 4.30 13.39
C ARG A 235 -24.89 3.87 13.36
N CYS A 236 -24.65 2.57 13.30
CA CYS A 236 -23.34 1.96 13.08
C CYS A 236 -23.48 0.71 12.19
N GLY A 237 -22.35 0.23 11.67
CA GLY A 237 -22.33 -0.86 10.69
C GLY A 237 -22.99 -0.50 9.34
N HIS A 238 -23.17 0.79 9.07
CA HIS A 238 -23.61 1.31 7.77
C HIS A 238 -22.42 1.44 6.83
N THR A 239 -22.68 1.62 5.54
CA THR A 239 -21.66 1.98 4.55
C THR A 239 -21.82 3.42 4.11
N VAL A 240 -20.70 4.07 3.81
CA VAL A 240 -20.64 5.35 3.10
C VAL A 240 -19.71 5.17 1.93
N THR A 241 -20.22 5.36 0.71
CA THR A 241 -19.44 5.22 -0.51
C THR A 241 -19.36 6.58 -1.21
N SER A 242 -18.16 6.97 -1.62
CA SER A 242 -17.95 8.17 -2.43
C SER A 242 -18.30 7.87 -3.89
N GLY A 243 -19.12 8.71 -4.52
CA GLY A 243 -19.51 8.55 -5.92
C GLY A 243 -20.00 9.86 -6.53
N GLY A 244 -19.31 10.35 -7.57
CA GLY A 244 -19.68 11.58 -8.26
C GLY A 244 -19.81 12.79 -7.34
N HIS A 245 -20.99 13.43 -7.35
CA HIS A 245 -21.27 14.68 -6.63
C HIS A 245 -21.81 14.48 -5.20
N TYR A 246 -21.90 13.25 -4.70
CA TYR A 246 -22.42 12.98 -3.35
C TYR A 246 -21.66 11.85 -2.64
N LEU A 247 -21.85 11.76 -1.32
CA LEU A 247 -21.57 10.54 -0.57
C LEU A 247 -22.86 9.77 -0.37
N LEU A 248 -22.86 8.48 -0.64
CA LEU A 248 -24.01 7.60 -0.49
C LEU A 248 -23.92 6.82 0.81
N LEU A 249 -24.90 6.97 1.68
CA LEU A 249 -25.07 6.19 2.90
C LEU A 249 -26.19 5.17 2.73
N PHE A 250 -25.93 3.92 3.12
CA PHE A 250 -26.94 2.87 3.16
C PHE A 250 -26.89 2.03 4.44
N GLY A 251 -28.09 1.74 4.95
CA GLY A 251 -28.32 0.77 6.02
C GLY A 251 -27.67 1.11 7.37
N GLY A 252 -27.20 0.07 8.06
CA GLY A 252 -26.74 0.13 9.45
C GLY A 252 -27.82 -0.30 10.45
N HIS A 253 -27.50 -0.21 11.73
CA HIS A 253 -28.44 -0.51 12.81
C HIS A 253 -28.40 0.54 13.92
N GLY A 254 -29.46 0.55 14.73
CA GLY A 254 -29.73 1.51 15.79
C GLY A 254 -29.23 1.08 17.18
N THR A 255 -30.02 1.35 18.22
CA THR A 255 -29.58 1.34 19.63
C THR A 255 -29.46 -0.03 20.29
N GLY A 256 -29.81 -1.12 19.61
CA GLY A 256 -29.67 -2.48 20.12
C GLY A 256 -28.21 -2.92 20.29
N GLY A 257 -28.00 -4.11 20.84
CA GLY A 257 -26.66 -4.68 21.05
C GLY A 257 -25.93 -5.03 19.75
N TRP A 258 -24.62 -5.27 19.83
CA TRP A 258 -23.84 -5.78 18.70
C TRP A 258 -24.40 -7.10 18.18
N LEU A 259 -24.62 -7.19 16.86
CA LEU A 259 -25.18 -8.37 16.21
C LEU A 259 -26.51 -8.84 16.87
N SER A 260 -27.31 -7.89 17.37
CA SER A 260 -28.54 -8.17 18.10
C SER A 260 -29.73 -8.43 17.18
N ARG A 261 -30.44 -9.54 17.41
CA ARG A 261 -31.71 -9.86 16.74
C ARG A 261 -32.89 -8.93 17.07
N TYR A 262 -32.74 -8.12 18.11
CA TYR A 262 -33.77 -7.20 18.61
C TYR A 262 -33.47 -5.74 18.27
N ASP A 263 -32.46 -5.49 17.44
CA ASP A 263 -32.14 -4.14 17.01
C ASP A 263 -33.03 -3.68 15.85
N VAL A 264 -33.06 -2.36 15.65
CA VAL A 264 -33.62 -1.75 14.45
C VAL A 264 -32.52 -1.68 13.40
N TYR A 265 -32.72 -2.38 12.30
CA TYR A 265 -31.88 -2.29 11.12
C TYR A 265 -32.51 -1.32 10.11
N TYR A 266 -31.67 -0.64 9.33
CA TYR A 266 -32.09 0.34 8.35
C TYR A 266 -31.84 -0.15 6.92
N ASN A 267 -32.62 0.36 5.96
CA ASN A 267 -32.43 0.23 4.51
C ASN A 267 -32.70 1.55 3.77
N ASP A 268 -32.70 2.67 4.50
CA ASP A 268 -32.81 3.98 3.88
C ASP A 268 -31.56 4.31 3.06
N THR A 269 -31.78 4.98 1.93
CA THR A 269 -30.73 5.43 1.01
C THR A 269 -30.63 6.94 1.09
N ILE A 270 -29.58 7.42 1.75
CA ILE A 270 -29.39 8.84 2.06
C ILE A 270 -28.11 9.30 1.38
N ILE A 271 -28.11 10.51 0.85
CA ILE A 271 -26.92 11.15 0.30
C ILE A 271 -26.52 12.39 1.10
N LEU A 272 -25.22 12.59 1.21
CA LEU A 272 -24.64 13.90 1.49
C LEU A 272 -24.25 14.55 0.15
N ASP A 273 -25.05 15.50 -0.29
CA ASP A 273 -24.78 16.29 -1.49
C ASP A 273 -23.58 17.20 -1.23
N ARG A 274 -22.50 17.01 -1.98
CA ARG A 274 -21.24 17.74 -1.78
C ARG A 274 -21.28 19.16 -2.32
N VAL A 275 -22.18 19.44 -3.26
CA VAL A 275 -22.34 20.77 -3.87
C VAL A 275 -23.14 21.68 -2.94
N THR A 276 -24.25 21.18 -2.43
CA THR A 276 -25.12 21.96 -1.53
C THR A 276 -24.77 21.79 -0.05
N ALA A 277 -23.88 20.85 0.29
CA ALA A 277 -23.52 20.47 1.66
C ALA A 277 -24.73 20.14 2.53
N GLN A 278 -25.68 19.37 1.98
CA GLN A 278 -26.91 18.99 2.68
C GLN A 278 -27.17 17.49 2.63
N TRP A 279 -27.79 16.98 3.69
CA TRP A 279 -28.33 15.64 3.70
C TRP A 279 -29.66 15.57 2.95
N LYS A 280 -29.81 14.59 2.06
CA LYS A 280 -31.03 14.37 1.28
C LYS A 280 -31.32 12.88 1.20
N ARG A 281 -32.59 12.50 1.13
CA ARG A 281 -32.95 11.14 0.70
C ARG A 281 -32.69 11.03 -0.80
N LEU A 282 -32.06 9.93 -1.22
CA LEU A 282 -31.92 9.66 -2.64
C LEU A 282 -33.28 9.27 -3.20
N PRO A 283 -33.79 9.93 -4.26
CA PRO A 283 -35.03 9.51 -4.89
C PRO A 283 -34.87 8.12 -5.53
N ILE A 284 -35.62 7.15 -5.02
CA ILE A 284 -35.72 5.79 -5.53
C ILE A 284 -37.06 5.66 -6.27
N SER A 285 -37.06 5.21 -7.52
CA SER A 285 -38.26 5.09 -8.34
C SER A 285 -39.09 3.84 -8.04
N ASN A 286 -38.49 2.79 -7.48
CA ASN A 286 -39.14 1.52 -7.20
C ASN A 286 -39.33 1.24 -5.70
N ASP A 287 -40.38 0.51 -5.36
CA ASP A 287 -40.79 0.25 -3.96
C ASP A 287 -40.12 -1.00 -3.33
N GLU A 288 -39.14 -1.60 -4.00
CA GLU A 288 -38.44 -2.80 -3.53
C GLU A 288 -36.95 -2.54 -3.20
N PRO A 289 -36.65 -1.87 -2.08
CA PRO A 289 -35.27 -1.73 -1.61
C PRO A 289 -34.74 -3.04 -1.03
N PRO A 290 -33.41 -3.20 -0.89
CA PRO A 290 -32.83 -4.32 -0.17
C PRO A 290 -33.38 -4.38 1.27
N PRO A 291 -33.52 -5.59 1.85
CA PRO A 291 -33.88 -5.75 3.24
C PRO A 291 -32.97 -4.95 4.20
N PRO A 292 -33.49 -4.41 5.32
CA PRO A 292 -32.71 -3.73 6.34
C PRO A 292 -31.52 -4.56 6.83
N ARG A 293 -30.33 -3.93 6.89
CA ARG A 293 -29.09 -4.66 7.15
C ARG A 293 -27.94 -3.77 7.63
N ALA A 294 -27.01 -4.38 8.35
CA ALA A 294 -25.73 -3.78 8.74
C ALA A 294 -24.55 -4.70 8.39
N TYR A 295 -23.34 -4.16 8.50
CA TYR A 295 -22.08 -4.85 8.25
C TYR A 295 -21.98 -5.48 6.85
N HIS A 296 -22.71 -4.90 5.89
CA HIS A 296 -22.57 -5.16 4.47
C HIS A 296 -21.41 -4.33 3.93
N THR A 297 -21.05 -4.55 2.66
CA THR A 297 -20.17 -3.65 1.92
C THR A 297 -20.92 -3.08 0.73
N MET A 298 -20.57 -1.86 0.33
CA MET A 298 -21.13 -1.21 -0.85
C MET A 298 -20.02 -0.49 -1.58
N THR A 299 -19.86 -0.80 -2.86
CA THR A 299 -18.80 -0.20 -3.70
C THR A 299 -19.35 0.44 -4.97
N SER A 300 -18.70 1.49 -5.45
CA SER A 300 -19.06 2.21 -6.68
C SER A 300 -18.37 1.56 -7.89
N ILE A 301 -19.12 1.20 -8.91
CA ILE A 301 -18.63 0.70 -10.20
C ILE A 301 -19.15 1.65 -11.28
N GLY A 302 -18.34 2.64 -11.66
CA GLY A 302 -18.79 3.73 -12.50
C GLY A 302 -19.95 4.49 -11.83
N ALA A 303 -21.11 4.51 -12.49
CA ALA A 303 -22.34 5.13 -11.96
C ALA A 303 -23.22 4.17 -11.14
N ARG A 304 -22.85 2.88 -11.03
CA ARG A 304 -23.60 1.87 -10.29
C ARG A 304 -23.00 1.69 -8.91
N HIS A 305 -23.81 1.26 -7.95
CA HIS A 305 -23.31 0.77 -6.67
C HIS A 305 -23.70 -0.70 -6.47
N LEU A 306 -22.73 -1.51 -6.06
CA LEU A 306 -22.92 -2.92 -5.75
C LEU A 306 -22.93 -3.10 -4.23
N LEU A 307 -24.06 -3.57 -3.71
CA LEU A 307 -24.24 -3.97 -2.31
C LEU A 307 -24.01 -5.48 -2.16
N ILE A 308 -23.19 -5.86 -1.19
CA ILE A 308 -22.80 -7.26 -0.94
C ILE A 308 -23.12 -7.63 0.52
N GLY A 309 -23.94 -8.66 0.69
CA GLY A 309 -24.16 -9.34 1.97
C GLY A 309 -24.71 -8.45 3.10
N GLY A 310 -24.25 -8.71 4.32
CA GLY A 310 -24.69 -8.04 5.55
C GLY A 310 -25.48 -8.95 6.49
N PHE A 311 -26.06 -8.34 7.53
CA PHE A 311 -26.78 -9.04 8.59
C PHE A 311 -27.94 -8.18 9.12
N ASP A 312 -29.08 -8.79 9.41
CA ASP A 312 -30.30 -8.13 9.93
C ASP A 312 -30.62 -8.47 11.40
N GLY A 313 -29.67 -9.09 12.12
CA GLY A 313 -29.91 -9.58 13.47
C GLY A 313 -30.33 -11.04 13.54
N LYS A 314 -30.81 -11.62 12.43
CA LYS A 314 -31.30 -13.01 12.37
C LYS A 314 -30.52 -13.85 11.35
N SER A 315 -30.33 -13.31 10.15
CA SER A 315 -29.78 -14.00 9.00
C SER A 315 -28.63 -13.22 8.40
N THR A 316 -27.57 -13.95 8.02
CA THR A 316 -26.48 -13.38 7.23
C THR A 316 -26.88 -13.45 5.75
N PHE A 317 -26.84 -12.32 5.06
CA PHE A 317 -27.22 -12.24 3.66
C PHE A 317 -26.07 -12.64 2.74
N GLY A 318 -26.41 -13.33 1.64
CA GLY A 318 -25.53 -13.58 0.49
C GLY A 318 -26.14 -13.08 -0.82
N ASP A 319 -27.13 -12.19 -0.74
CA ASP A 319 -27.67 -11.52 -1.90
C ASP A 319 -26.75 -10.37 -2.35
N LEU A 320 -26.89 -10.03 -3.62
CA LEU A 320 -26.23 -8.91 -4.28
C LEU A 320 -27.31 -7.97 -4.80
N TRP A 321 -27.09 -6.67 -4.67
CA TRP A 321 -28.01 -5.65 -5.17
C TRP A 321 -27.26 -4.56 -5.91
N TRP A 322 -27.88 -4.08 -6.98
CA TRP A 322 -27.45 -2.92 -7.71
C TRP A 322 -28.30 -1.71 -7.32
N LEU A 323 -27.66 -0.59 -6.98
CA LEU A 323 -28.29 0.72 -7.06
C LEU A 323 -27.80 1.37 -8.36
N VAL A 324 -28.73 1.66 -9.25
CA VAL A 324 -28.41 2.17 -10.60
C VAL A 324 -29.22 3.43 -10.92
N PRO A 325 -28.70 4.32 -11.79
CA PRO A 325 -29.49 5.35 -12.42
C PRO A 325 -30.69 4.75 -13.18
N GLU A 326 -31.77 5.52 -13.28
CA GLU A 326 -33.02 5.10 -13.92
C GLU A 326 -32.90 4.76 -15.41
N ASP A 327 -31.95 5.37 -16.10
CA ASP A 327 -31.62 5.12 -17.50
C ASP A 327 -30.75 3.88 -17.72
N ASP A 328 -30.20 3.29 -16.65
CA ASP A 328 -29.34 2.11 -16.74
C ASP A 328 -30.11 0.87 -17.26
N PRO A 329 -29.52 0.06 -18.16
CA PRO A 329 -30.16 -1.16 -18.65
C PRO A 329 -30.62 -2.15 -17.57
N ILE A 330 -29.96 -2.19 -16.40
CA ILE A 330 -30.36 -3.04 -15.27
C ILE A 330 -31.68 -2.57 -14.67
N ALA A 331 -31.95 -1.25 -14.63
CA ALA A 331 -33.20 -0.69 -14.11
C ALA A 331 -34.42 -1.17 -14.92
N LYS A 332 -34.25 -1.33 -16.24
CA LYS A 332 -35.33 -1.74 -17.16
C LYS A 332 -35.76 -3.21 -17.03
N ARG A 333 -35.02 -4.04 -16.28
CA ARG A 333 -35.42 -5.44 -16.02
C ARG A 333 -36.51 -5.55 -14.97
N SER A 334 -36.63 -4.56 -14.10
CA SER A 334 -37.61 -4.55 -13.01
C SER A 334 -39.06 -4.38 -13.48
N SER A 335 -39.30 -4.05 -14.76
CA SER A 335 -40.63 -3.71 -15.29
C SER A 335 -41.35 -4.84 -16.05
N VAL A 336 -40.84 -6.08 -16.04
CA VAL A 336 -41.53 -7.22 -16.68
C VAL A 336 -42.45 -7.90 -15.65
N PRO A 337 -43.78 -7.87 -15.80
CA PRO A 337 -44.68 -8.60 -14.90
C PRO A 337 -44.43 -10.09 -15.04
N GLN A 338 -44.15 -10.80 -13.94
CA GLN A 338 -44.09 -12.25 -13.96
C GLN A 338 -45.47 -12.81 -14.35
N LEU A 339 -45.55 -13.44 -15.53
CA LEU A 339 -46.74 -14.14 -15.97
C LEU A 339 -47.04 -15.33 -15.04
N ARG A 340 -48.32 -15.45 -14.69
CA ARG A 340 -48.95 -16.52 -13.89
C ARG A 340 -48.49 -17.92 -14.31
N ASN A 341 -48.19 -18.75 -13.30
CA ASN A 341 -48.01 -20.20 -13.43
C ASN A 341 -49.22 -20.88 -14.12
N PRO A 342 -48.99 -21.86 -15.01
CA PRO A 342 -49.94 -22.94 -15.26
C PRO A 342 -49.56 -24.22 -14.49
N PRO A 343 -50.51 -25.15 -14.29
CA PRO A 343 -50.41 -26.25 -13.33
C PRO A 343 -49.69 -27.50 -13.88
N GLU A 344 -49.29 -28.36 -12.93
CA GLU A 344 -48.63 -29.66 -13.08
C GLU A 344 -49.28 -30.60 -14.11
N THR A 345 -48.45 -31.26 -14.93
CA THR A 345 -48.74 -32.59 -15.50
C THR A 345 -47.45 -33.38 -15.83
N LYS A 346 -47.62 -34.70 -15.78
CA LYS A 346 -46.66 -35.82 -15.68
C LYS A 346 -45.69 -36.04 -16.87
N GLU A 347 -44.65 -36.82 -16.56
CA GLU A 347 -43.64 -37.44 -17.45
C GLU A 347 -44.18 -38.08 -18.74
N SER A 348 -43.44 -37.93 -19.84
CA SER A 348 -43.14 -38.99 -20.83
C SER A 348 -41.99 -38.58 -21.76
N GLU A 349 -41.20 -39.57 -22.21
CA GLU A 349 -39.96 -39.45 -23.00
C GLU A 349 -40.17 -39.22 -24.52
N ARG A 350 -39.07 -38.77 -25.19
CA ARG A 350 -38.71 -38.79 -26.63
C ARG A 350 -39.40 -37.72 -27.53
N ASP A 351 -38.76 -37.06 -28.50
CA ASP A 351 -37.60 -37.35 -29.35
C ASP A 351 -36.80 -36.09 -29.74
N LEU A 352 -35.58 -36.34 -30.23
CA LEU A 352 -34.65 -35.40 -30.87
C LEU A 352 -35.27 -34.71 -32.09
N ASP A 353 -35.05 -33.40 -32.23
CA ASP A 353 -34.76 -32.85 -33.55
C ASP A 353 -33.77 -31.68 -33.48
N THR A 354 -32.91 -31.65 -34.47
CA THR A 354 -31.64 -30.93 -34.50
C THR A 354 -31.82 -29.67 -35.34
N GLN A 355 -31.51 -28.48 -34.83
CA GLN A 355 -31.25 -27.34 -35.70
C GLN A 355 -30.16 -26.42 -35.14
N GLU A 356 -29.04 -26.45 -35.84
CA GLU A 356 -27.85 -25.64 -35.66
C GLU A 356 -28.16 -24.14 -35.73
N ARG A 357 -27.57 -23.36 -34.81
CA ARG A 357 -27.28 -21.94 -35.07
C ARG A 357 -26.06 -21.46 -34.28
N GLY A 358 -24.92 -21.43 -34.98
CA GLY A 358 -23.84 -20.45 -34.85
C GLY A 358 -23.18 -20.26 -33.49
N GLN A 359 -22.16 -21.07 -33.19
CA GLN A 359 -21.09 -20.69 -32.27
C GLN A 359 -20.14 -19.71 -32.98
N GLU A 360 -20.16 -18.44 -32.60
CA GLU A 360 -18.96 -17.59 -32.75
C GLU A 360 -17.98 -18.00 -31.66
N GLY A 361 -17.18 -19.03 -31.97
CA GLY A 361 -16.11 -19.50 -31.11
C GLY A 361 -14.92 -18.55 -31.13
N PHE A 362 -14.40 -18.22 -29.94
CA PHE A 362 -13.04 -17.72 -29.78
C PHE A 362 -12.08 -18.67 -30.49
N THR A 363 -11.24 -18.14 -31.37
CA THR A 363 -10.35 -18.99 -32.18
C THR A 363 -9.22 -19.55 -31.31
N ILE A 364 -8.76 -20.77 -31.62
CA ILE A 364 -7.58 -21.36 -30.97
C ILE A 364 -6.35 -20.44 -31.09
N ALA A 365 -6.29 -19.62 -32.15
CA ALA A 365 -5.26 -18.60 -32.32
C ALA A 365 -5.33 -17.49 -31.25
N ASP A 366 -6.52 -17.09 -30.79
CA ASP A 366 -6.69 -16.09 -29.73
C ASP A 366 -6.30 -16.64 -28.35
N LEU A 367 -6.60 -17.92 -28.09
CA LEU A 367 -6.15 -18.63 -26.89
C LEU A 367 -4.64 -18.87 -26.90
N GLN A 368 -4.06 -19.24 -28.05
CA GLN A 368 -2.61 -19.38 -28.22
C GLN A 368 -1.89 -18.03 -28.08
N LYS A 369 -2.49 -16.93 -28.55
CA LYS A 369 -1.96 -15.58 -28.40
C LYS A 369 -2.01 -15.09 -26.94
N LYS A 370 -3.11 -15.38 -26.21
CA LYS A 370 -3.24 -15.07 -24.76
C LYS A 370 -2.32 -15.94 -23.88
N MET A 371 -2.20 -17.24 -24.17
CA MET A 371 -1.20 -18.10 -23.52
C MET A 371 0.23 -17.66 -23.81
N GLY A 372 0.52 -17.24 -25.05
CA GLY A 372 1.81 -16.70 -25.44
C GLY A 372 2.19 -15.42 -24.71
N ILE A 373 1.22 -14.54 -24.42
CA ILE A 373 1.45 -13.30 -23.64
C ILE A 373 1.68 -13.61 -22.16
N SER A 374 0.92 -14.57 -21.58
CA SER A 374 1.11 -15.02 -20.19
C SER A 374 2.46 -15.71 -19.99
N MET A 375 2.83 -16.61 -20.92
CA MET A 375 4.12 -17.30 -20.89
C MET A 375 5.29 -16.37 -21.20
N ALA A 376 5.12 -15.38 -22.07
CA ALA A 376 6.13 -14.35 -22.32
C ALA A 376 6.35 -13.46 -21.10
N ALA A 377 5.28 -13.12 -20.36
CA ALA A 377 5.37 -12.37 -19.11
C ALA A 377 6.02 -13.21 -17.99
N GLU A 378 5.69 -14.49 -17.85
CA GLU A 378 6.37 -15.42 -16.93
C GLU A 378 7.82 -15.66 -17.31
N ALA A 379 8.13 -15.81 -18.60
CA ALA A 379 9.49 -15.95 -19.09
C ALA A 379 10.31 -14.66 -18.88
N LEU A 380 9.74 -13.48 -19.09
CA LEU A 380 10.38 -12.21 -18.75
C LEU A 380 10.63 -12.08 -17.25
N ARG A 381 9.65 -12.49 -16.42
CA ARG A 381 9.77 -12.45 -14.96
C ARG A 381 10.81 -13.44 -14.44
N GLN A 382 10.85 -14.66 -15.00
CA GLN A 382 11.86 -15.66 -14.66
C GLN A 382 13.25 -15.20 -15.14
N HIS A 383 13.33 -14.67 -16.36
CA HIS A 383 14.53 -14.05 -16.90
C HIS A 383 15.03 -12.91 -15.99
N TRP A 384 14.17 -12.01 -15.50
CA TRP A 384 14.57 -10.94 -14.59
C TRP A 384 14.88 -11.40 -13.15
N LYS A 385 14.31 -12.53 -12.73
CA LYS A 385 14.61 -13.18 -11.44
C LYS A 385 15.99 -13.86 -11.46
N GLU A 386 16.44 -14.27 -12.64
CA GLU A 386 17.72 -14.95 -12.88
C GLU A 386 18.81 -14.04 -13.48
N SER A 387 18.43 -12.86 -14.00
CA SER A 387 19.36 -11.91 -14.63
C SER A 387 20.14 -11.10 -13.60
N THR A 388 21.44 -10.96 -13.83
CA THR A 388 22.28 -10.01 -13.08
C THR A 388 21.99 -8.58 -13.54
N PRO A 389 22.04 -7.56 -12.65
CA PRO A 389 21.60 -6.18 -12.94
C PRO A 389 22.38 -5.41 -14.02
N GLU A 390 23.36 -6.03 -14.67
CA GLU A 390 24.33 -5.37 -15.56
C GLU A 390 23.84 -5.20 -17.01
N THR A 391 22.64 -5.71 -17.37
CA THR A 391 22.23 -5.87 -18.78
C THR A 391 20.95 -5.13 -19.23
N LEU A 392 20.28 -4.35 -18.36
CA LEU A 392 18.97 -3.75 -18.68
C LEU A 392 19.04 -2.25 -19.01
N GLN A 393 18.69 -1.87 -20.25
CA GLN A 393 18.54 -0.45 -20.65
C GLN A 393 17.17 0.12 -20.25
N LEU A 394 17.20 1.18 -19.43
CA LEU A 394 16.08 1.79 -18.71
C LEU A 394 15.02 2.53 -19.56
N LYS A 395 14.98 2.36 -20.88
CA LYS A 395 14.04 3.10 -21.74
C LYS A 395 12.63 2.52 -21.80
N GLU A 396 12.40 1.32 -21.26
CA GLU A 396 11.15 0.56 -21.44
C GLU A 396 10.34 0.32 -20.15
N LEU A 397 10.79 0.81 -18.99
CA LEU A 397 10.21 0.49 -17.68
C LEU A 397 9.22 1.56 -17.19
N GLY A 398 7.97 1.52 -17.66
CA GLY A 398 6.87 2.31 -17.11
C GLY A 398 6.46 1.88 -15.69
N SER A 399 5.27 1.27 -15.55
CA SER A 399 4.69 0.82 -14.27
C SER A 399 5.58 -0.16 -13.48
N LEU A 400 6.43 -0.92 -14.17
CA LEU A 400 7.38 -1.89 -13.60
C LEU A 400 8.59 -1.24 -12.89
N LEU A 401 8.86 0.05 -13.10
CA LEU A 401 9.93 0.76 -12.39
C LEU A 401 9.70 0.80 -10.87
N ARG A 402 8.43 0.86 -10.45
CA ARG A 402 8.07 0.92 -9.03
C ARG A 402 8.18 -0.43 -8.35
N ASP A 403 7.85 -1.51 -9.03
CA ASP A 403 8.07 -2.88 -8.53
C ASP A 403 9.56 -3.20 -8.47
N TYR A 404 10.34 -2.73 -9.44
CA TYR A 404 11.80 -2.79 -9.41
C TYR A 404 12.38 -1.99 -8.24
N GLN A 405 11.90 -0.75 -8.02
CA GLN A 405 12.27 0.05 -6.84
C GLN A 405 11.89 -0.65 -5.53
N ARG A 406 10.69 -1.21 -5.40
CA ARG A 406 10.26 -1.98 -4.21
C ARG A 406 11.07 -3.26 -3.98
N LEU A 407 11.43 -4.00 -5.04
CA LEU A 407 12.29 -5.18 -4.95
C LEU A 407 13.71 -4.83 -4.52
N VAL A 408 14.24 -3.70 -5.01
CA VAL A 408 15.56 -3.18 -4.64
C VAL A 408 15.57 -2.67 -3.19
N THR A 409 14.53 -1.95 -2.74
CA THR A 409 14.48 -1.35 -1.40
C THR A 409 14.29 -2.36 -0.26
N ARG A 410 13.69 -3.53 -0.51
CA ARG A 410 13.29 -4.48 0.55
C ARG A 410 14.21 -5.68 0.77
N LYS A 411 15.09 -6.04 -0.18
CA LYS A 411 15.91 -7.27 -0.07
C LYS A 411 17.41 -7.05 0.09
N TYR A 412 17.88 -5.83 -0.05
CA TYR A 412 19.32 -5.59 -0.19
C TYR A 412 19.89 -4.80 0.99
N THR A 413 20.74 -5.48 1.77
CA THR A 413 21.78 -4.82 2.58
C THR A 413 22.85 -4.17 1.71
N SER A 414 22.86 -4.43 0.39
CA SER A 414 23.84 -3.95 -0.58
C SER A 414 23.20 -3.38 -1.84
N LEU A 415 23.34 -2.08 -2.10
CA LEU A 415 22.78 -1.39 -3.26
C LEU A 415 23.87 -1.05 -4.30
N GLY A 416 23.73 -1.56 -5.52
CA GLY A 416 24.59 -1.20 -6.66
C GLY A 416 23.86 -0.27 -7.64
N LEU A 417 24.42 0.91 -7.94
CA LEU A 417 23.86 1.84 -8.92
C LEU A 417 24.73 1.91 -10.18
N TRP A 418 24.10 1.72 -11.34
CA TRP A 418 24.71 1.75 -12.67
C TRP A 418 23.83 2.50 -13.68
N MET A 419 23.68 3.82 -13.50
CA MET A 419 22.90 4.68 -14.39
C MET A 419 23.34 6.15 -14.29
N HIS A 420 23.31 6.88 -15.40
CA HIS A 420 23.64 8.30 -15.43
C HIS A 420 22.63 9.12 -14.60
N MET A 421 23.10 9.80 -13.56
CA MET A 421 22.35 10.68 -12.67
C MET A 421 23.25 11.85 -12.26
N THR A 422 22.74 13.07 -12.34
CA THR A 422 23.52 14.26 -11.95
C THR A 422 23.64 14.42 -10.43
N ARG A 423 22.69 13.85 -9.66
CA ARG A 423 22.63 13.91 -8.20
C ARG A 423 21.98 12.67 -7.59
N LEU A 424 22.42 12.25 -6.40
CA LEU A 424 21.74 11.23 -5.61
C LEU A 424 20.40 11.76 -5.03
N PRO A 425 19.38 10.89 -4.86
CA PRO A 425 18.16 11.24 -4.16
C PRO A 425 18.44 11.60 -2.69
N ASP A 426 17.50 12.26 -2.02
CA ASP A 426 17.63 12.55 -0.59
C ASP A 426 17.77 11.27 0.25
N HIS A 427 18.50 11.33 1.37
CA HIS A 427 18.79 10.21 2.26
C HIS A 427 17.53 9.46 2.72
N SER A 428 16.40 10.18 2.86
CA SER A 428 15.07 9.64 3.18
C SER A 428 14.52 8.65 2.14
N ARG A 429 15.08 8.63 0.91
CA ARG A 429 14.69 7.73 -0.17
C ARG A 429 15.51 6.44 -0.24
N PHE A 430 16.56 6.31 0.57
CA PHE A 430 17.36 5.09 0.65
C PHE A 430 16.77 4.11 1.68
N PRO A 431 17.04 2.79 1.56
CA PRO A 431 16.61 1.81 2.55
C PRO A 431 17.17 2.15 3.95
N PRO A 432 16.35 2.09 5.02
CA PRO A 432 16.75 2.54 6.36
C PRO A 432 17.86 1.68 6.99
N HIS A 433 18.05 0.44 6.51
CA HIS A 433 19.09 -0.48 6.99
C HIS A 433 20.16 -0.77 5.93
N LEU A 434 20.32 0.12 4.94
CA LEU A 434 21.34 -0.05 3.92
C LEU A 434 22.74 -0.11 4.58
N ALA A 435 23.42 -1.24 4.41
CA ALA A 435 24.71 -1.51 5.03
C ALA A 435 25.87 -1.38 4.03
N HIS A 436 25.62 -1.58 2.75
CA HIS A 436 26.63 -1.52 1.69
C HIS A 436 26.07 -0.75 0.50
N ILE A 437 26.87 0.13 -0.09
CA ILE A 437 26.50 0.81 -1.33
C ILE A 437 27.68 0.82 -2.29
N SER A 438 27.42 0.57 -3.57
CA SER A 438 28.40 0.58 -4.65
C SER A 438 27.87 1.44 -5.80
N LEU A 439 28.64 2.45 -6.20
CA LEU A 439 28.30 3.37 -7.29
C LEU A 439 29.28 3.16 -8.44
N THR A 440 28.75 2.97 -9.65
CA THR A 440 29.56 2.77 -10.87
C THR A 440 28.88 3.47 -12.05
N ASN A 441 29.62 4.16 -12.91
CA ASN A 441 29.10 4.88 -14.09
C ASN A 441 27.88 5.80 -13.82
N CYS A 442 27.80 6.37 -12.63
CA CYS A 442 26.68 7.24 -12.25
C CYS A 442 26.82 8.67 -12.77
N GLU A 443 28.05 9.15 -12.96
CA GLU A 443 28.37 10.50 -13.42
C GLU A 443 27.78 11.62 -12.54
N LEU A 444 27.82 11.41 -11.22
CA LEU A 444 27.32 12.39 -10.26
C LEU A 444 28.15 13.69 -10.33
N GLU A 445 27.45 14.81 -10.46
CA GLU A 445 28.04 16.16 -10.45
C GLU A 445 28.14 16.72 -9.03
N GLU A 446 27.15 16.40 -8.18
CA GLU A 446 27.17 16.70 -6.75
C GLU A 446 27.90 15.61 -5.95
N ASP A 447 28.52 16.01 -4.83
CA ASP A 447 29.27 15.10 -3.95
C ASP A 447 28.35 14.02 -3.35
N PRO A 448 28.56 12.72 -3.69
CA PRO A 448 27.72 11.64 -3.15
C PRO A 448 27.84 11.49 -1.63
N LEU A 449 28.99 11.82 -1.04
CA LEU A 449 29.25 11.58 0.38
C LEU A 449 28.35 12.42 1.29
N GLN A 450 27.94 13.62 0.85
CA GLN A 450 27.02 14.52 1.56
C GLN A 450 25.63 13.91 1.83
N ILE A 451 25.24 12.93 1.03
CA ILE A 451 23.98 12.19 1.21
C ILE A 451 24.24 10.87 1.90
N LEU A 452 25.26 10.12 1.47
CA LEU A 452 25.57 8.80 2.02
C LEU A 452 25.98 8.86 3.50
N GLU A 453 26.60 9.95 3.95
CA GLU A 453 27.02 10.13 5.35
C GLU A 453 25.86 10.18 6.34
N LYS A 454 24.65 10.49 5.85
CA LYS A 454 23.40 10.53 6.63
C LYS A 454 22.78 9.14 6.83
N LEU A 455 23.29 8.11 6.14
CA LEU A 455 22.82 6.73 6.27
C LEU A 455 23.50 6.07 7.48
N LEU A 456 22.84 6.15 8.63
CA LEU A 456 23.42 5.81 9.95
C LEU A 456 23.86 4.34 10.10
N HIS A 457 23.35 3.44 9.26
CA HIS A 457 23.64 2.00 9.28
C HIS A 457 24.65 1.55 8.21
N LEU A 458 25.19 2.48 7.43
CA LEU A 458 26.08 2.17 6.33
C LEU A 458 27.45 1.72 6.85
N LYS A 459 27.86 0.52 6.43
CA LYS A 459 29.11 -0.15 6.82
C LYS A 459 30.15 -0.16 5.72
N SER A 460 29.75 -0.14 4.45
CA SER A 460 30.68 -0.12 3.30
C SER A 460 30.19 0.81 2.21
N VAL A 461 31.11 1.62 1.66
CA VAL A 461 30.89 2.49 0.50
C VAL A 461 31.94 2.19 -0.55
N GLU A 462 31.49 1.90 -1.76
CA GLU A 462 32.35 1.74 -2.92
C GLU A 462 31.98 2.75 -4.01
N LEU A 463 32.96 3.58 -4.39
CA LEU A 463 32.89 4.46 -5.55
C LEU A 463 33.82 3.88 -6.61
N HIS A 464 33.26 3.41 -7.73
CA HIS A 464 34.00 2.86 -8.85
C HIS A 464 34.05 3.84 -10.04
N SER A 465 34.59 3.38 -11.16
CA SER A 465 34.77 4.11 -12.41
C SER A 465 33.57 4.98 -12.76
N ARG A 466 33.82 6.26 -13.05
CA ARG A 466 32.80 7.25 -13.48
C ARG A 466 31.59 7.37 -12.54
N SER A 467 31.69 6.99 -11.27
CA SER A 467 30.57 7.17 -10.32
C SER A 467 30.38 8.64 -9.93
N PHE A 468 31.47 9.39 -9.82
CA PHE A 468 31.49 10.83 -9.54
C PHE A 468 32.40 11.54 -10.54
N VAL A 469 31.89 12.62 -11.16
CA VAL A 469 32.62 13.44 -12.15
C VAL A 469 33.02 14.81 -11.61
N GLY A 470 32.56 15.16 -10.40
CA GLY A 470 32.99 16.36 -9.71
C GLY A 470 34.45 16.29 -9.24
N ARG A 471 34.94 17.43 -8.74
CA ARG A 471 36.36 17.61 -8.39
C ARG A 471 36.65 17.52 -6.90
N LYS A 472 35.62 17.60 -6.07
CA LYS A 472 35.75 17.73 -4.61
C LYS A 472 34.76 16.81 -3.90
N MET A 473 35.23 16.07 -2.91
CA MET A 473 34.39 15.33 -1.96
C MET A 473 34.68 15.76 -0.51
N VAL A 474 33.66 15.72 0.34
CA VAL A 474 33.70 16.14 1.75
C VAL A 474 32.99 15.10 2.61
N CYS A 475 33.67 14.61 3.64
CA CYS A 475 33.06 13.92 4.77
C CYS A 475 32.93 14.91 5.94
N SER A 476 31.69 15.14 6.39
CA SER A 476 31.37 16.14 7.42
C SER A 476 31.56 15.59 8.84
N ASN A 477 31.76 16.46 9.82
CA ASN A 477 31.84 16.10 11.24
C ASN A 477 30.63 15.25 11.67
N GLY A 478 30.89 14.09 12.27
CA GLY A 478 29.85 13.14 12.68
C GLY A 478 29.23 12.31 11.53
N GLY A 479 29.65 12.55 10.29
CA GLY A 479 29.24 11.76 9.13
C GLY A 479 29.76 10.33 9.20
N PHE A 480 28.97 9.39 8.67
CA PHE A 480 29.31 7.96 8.60
C PHE A 480 29.62 7.30 9.96
N PRO A 481 28.68 7.28 10.92
CA PRO A 481 28.94 6.81 12.28
C PRO A 481 29.32 5.32 12.38
N GLN A 482 28.91 4.48 11.41
CA GLN A 482 29.13 3.03 11.42
C GLN A 482 29.95 2.51 10.23
N LEU A 483 30.51 3.40 9.41
CA LEU A 483 31.25 2.99 8.22
C LEU A 483 32.54 2.27 8.60
N CYS A 484 32.71 1.06 8.09
CA CYS A 484 33.88 0.20 8.31
C CYS A 484 34.82 0.17 7.10
N GLU A 485 34.28 0.33 5.88
CA GLU A 485 35.01 0.16 4.63
C GLU A 485 34.69 1.30 3.66
N LEU A 486 35.73 1.91 3.08
CA LEU A 486 35.59 2.92 2.04
C LEU A 486 36.54 2.61 0.89
N HIS A 487 35.99 2.43 -0.30
CA HIS A 487 36.74 2.14 -1.51
C HIS A 487 36.48 3.24 -2.55
N ILE A 488 37.53 3.94 -2.97
CA ILE A 488 37.48 5.00 -3.98
C ILE A 488 38.33 4.56 -5.16
N ARG A 489 37.72 4.26 -6.31
CA ARG A 489 38.37 3.63 -7.46
C ARG A 489 38.04 4.37 -8.74
N PHE A 490 39.06 4.70 -9.53
CA PHE A 490 38.94 5.27 -10.88
C PHE A 490 38.11 6.57 -10.95
N LEU A 491 38.25 7.44 -9.95
CA LEU A 491 37.68 8.79 -9.96
C LEU A 491 38.65 9.79 -10.58
N HIS A 492 38.81 9.74 -11.90
CA HIS A 492 39.82 10.53 -12.64
C HIS A 492 39.70 12.06 -12.50
N ASN A 493 38.53 12.58 -12.11
CA ASN A 493 38.31 14.03 -11.93
C ASN A 493 38.52 14.53 -10.50
N LEU A 494 38.62 13.64 -9.52
CA LEU A 494 38.73 14.01 -8.12
C LEU A 494 40.09 14.69 -7.87
N GLU A 495 40.05 15.96 -7.50
CA GLU A 495 41.24 16.80 -7.23
C GLU A 495 41.44 16.98 -5.72
N GLU A 496 40.35 17.10 -4.96
CA GLU A 496 40.37 17.41 -3.53
C GLU A 496 39.43 16.46 -2.76
N TRP A 497 39.92 15.87 -1.68
CA TRP A 497 39.10 15.14 -0.72
C TRP A 497 39.31 15.74 0.68
N ILE A 498 38.23 16.16 1.32
CA ILE A 498 38.22 16.73 2.67
C ILE A 498 37.56 15.73 3.62
N VAL A 499 38.19 15.54 4.78
CA VAL A 499 37.63 14.79 5.90
C VAL A 499 37.69 15.70 7.10
N GLU A 500 36.53 16.04 7.68
CA GLU A 500 36.46 16.84 8.90
C GLU A 500 36.76 15.99 10.13
N GLU A 501 37.26 16.63 11.19
CA GLU A 501 37.50 15.94 12.48
C GLU A 501 36.19 15.32 12.99
N GLY A 502 36.25 14.06 13.45
CA GLY A 502 35.07 13.32 13.91
C GLY A 502 34.29 12.56 12.83
N SER A 503 34.69 12.66 11.56
CA SER A 503 34.11 11.85 10.47
C SER A 503 34.54 10.38 10.55
N MET A 504 33.66 9.45 10.15
CA MET A 504 33.96 8.03 9.96
C MET A 504 34.66 7.35 11.17
N PRO A 505 34.13 7.47 12.41
CA PRO A 505 34.82 7.00 13.61
C PRO A 505 35.08 5.48 13.66
N CYS A 506 34.38 4.69 12.85
CA CYS A 506 34.50 3.23 12.82
C CYS A 506 35.31 2.67 11.64
N LEU A 507 35.86 3.52 10.77
CA LEU A 507 36.49 3.08 9.51
C LEU A 507 37.71 2.22 9.78
N ARG A 508 37.76 1.02 9.19
CA ARG A 508 38.83 0.03 9.36
C ARG A 508 39.67 -0.16 8.12
N THR A 509 39.06 -0.02 6.95
CA THR A 509 39.73 -0.24 5.67
C THR A 509 39.42 0.90 4.71
N LEU A 510 40.47 1.49 4.15
CA LEU A 510 40.40 2.50 3.11
C LEU A 510 41.23 2.04 1.91
N SER A 511 40.63 1.99 0.72
CA SER A 511 41.37 1.76 -0.52
C SER A 511 41.18 2.89 -1.51
N ILE A 512 42.27 3.39 -2.09
CA ILE A 512 42.24 4.38 -3.18
C ILE A 512 42.91 3.76 -4.40
N TRP A 513 42.19 3.68 -5.52
CA TRP A 513 42.69 3.08 -6.76
C TRP A 513 42.57 4.07 -7.92
N ASP A 514 43.69 4.38 -8.59
CA ASP A 514 43.79 5.17 -9.83
C ASP A 514 42.97 6.48 -9.87
N CYS A 515 43.01 7.25 -8.79
CA CYS A 515 42.43 8.59 -8.74
C CYS A 515 43.48 9.61 -9.22
N GLU A 516 43.68 9.71 -10.54
CA GLU A 516 44.83 10.39 -11.16
C GLU A 516 45.08 11.84 -10.73
N LYS A 517 44.01 12.60 -10.47
CA LYS A 517 44.10 14.01 -10.09
C LYS A 517 44.19 14.25 -8.58
N LEU A 518 43.98 13.21 -7.76
CA LEU A 518 44.08 13.32 -6.32
C LEU A 518 45.56 13.25 -5.94
N LYS A 519 46.13 14.38 -5.53
CA LYS A 519 47.57 14.50 -5.25
C LYS A 519 47.95 14.36 -3.78
N GLU A 520 46.97 14.49 -2.88
CA GLU A 520 47.18 14.41 -1.43
C GLU A 520 46.02 13.72 -0.72
N LEU A 521 46.34 13.05 0.39
CA LEU A 521 45.33 12.56 1.35
C LEU A 521 44.82 13.72 2.22
N PRO A 522 43.55 13.67 2.65
CA PRO A 522 42.96 14.65 3.56
C PRO A 522 43.73 14.72 4.89
N GLU A 523 43.93 15.94 5.41
CA GLU A 523 44.49 16.16 6.74
C GLU A 523 43.69 15.46 7.85
N GLY A 524 42.37 15.35 7.68
CA GLY A 524 41.48 14.70 8.65
C GLY A 524 41.73 13.21 8.86
N LEU A 525 42.46 12.55 7.95
CA LEU A 525 42.76 11.12 8.06
C LEU A 525 43.52 10.79 9.35
N LYS A 526 44.34 11.74 9.86
CA LYS A 526 45.10 11.57 11.12
C LYS A 526 44.21 11.36 12.36
N TYR A 527 42.93 11.71 12.28
CA TYR A 527 41.97 11.57 13.38
C TYR A 527 41.21 10.23 13.36
N ILE A 528 41.30 9.46 12.27
CA ILE A 528 40.60 8.17 12.12
C ILE A 528 41.42 7.05 12.76
N THR A 529 41.52 7.07 14.10
CA THR A 529 42.32 6.11 14.87
C THR A 529 41.85 4.65 14.77
N SER A 530 40.65 4.40 14.27
CA SER A 530 40.11 3.07 13.99
C SER A 530 40.65 2.42 12.72
N LEU A 531 41.30 3.19 11.85
CA LEU A 531 41.78 2.75 10.54
C LEU A 531 42.94 1.76 10.68
N LYS A 532 42.71 0.53 10.21
CA LYS A 532 43.66 -0.58 10.31
C LYS A 532 44.47 -0.78 9.04
N GLU A 533 43.84 -0.54 7.90
CA GLU A 533 44.39 -0.82 6.59
C GLU A 533 44.14 0.33 5.62
N LEU A 534 45.22 0.81 5.01
CA LEU A 534 45.20 1.74 3.90
C LEU A 534 45.88 1.08 2.70
N GLN A 535 45.14 0.92 1.60
CA GLN A 535 45.68 0.47 0.33
C GLN A 535 45.63 1.61 -0.69
N ILE A 536 46.75 1.94 -1.31
CA ILE A 536 46.79 2.87 -2.44
C ILE A 536 47.37 2.12 -3.63
N ILE A 537 46.57 2.01 -4.68
CA ILE A 537 46.99 1.39 -5.93
C ILE A 537 46.97 2.46 -7.01
N HIS A 538 48.14 2.82 -7.53
CA HIS A 538 48.24 3.95 -8.45
C HIS A 538 49.41 3.78 -9.43
N LYS A 539 49.30 4.35 -10.63
CA LYS A 539 50.45 4.50 -11.54
C LYS A 539 51.53 5.47 -11.03
N ASN A 540 51.17 6.50 -10.25
CA ASN A 540 52.06 7.57 -9.81
C ASN A 540 52.83 7.16 -8.55
N LYS A 541 54.17 7.09 -8.65
CA LYS A 541 55.07 6.73 -7.54
C LYS A 541 55.28 7.82 -6.48
N GLU A 542 54.77 9.04 -6.67
CA GLU A 542 54.89 10.16 -5.71
C GLU A 542 54.27 9.84 -4.34
N TRP A 543 53.22 9.01 -4.29
CA TRP A 543 52.63 8.54 -3.03
C TRP A 543 53.66 7.82 -2.14
N LYS A 544 54.62 7.11 -2.75
CA LYS A 544 55.68 6.41 -2.03
C LYS A 544 56.61 7.35 -1.28
N THR A 545 56.93 8.50 -1.87
CA THR A 545 57.84 9.47 -1.24
C THR A 545 57.15 10.29 -0.16
N LYS A 546 55.83 10.52 -0.31
CA LYS A 546 55.04 11.33 0.64
C LYS A 546 54.61 10.59 1.89
N LEU A 547 54.35 9.28 1.80
CA LEU A 547 53.72 8.47 2.87
C LEU A 547 54.69 7.55 3.62
N VAL A 548 56.00 7.66 3.37
CA VAL A 548 57.05 6.96 4.14
C VAL A 548 57.49 7.77 5.35
N PRO A 549 58.09 7.16 6.40
CA PRO A 549 58.65 7.91 7.53
C PRO A 549 59.58 9.04 7.06
N GLY A 550 59.25 10.28 7.45
CA GLY A 550 59.97 11.50 7.03
C GLY A 550 59.42 12.19 5.77
N GLY A 551 58.44 11.59 5.08
CA GLY A 551 57.70 12.19 3.99
C GLY A 551 56.70 13.26 4.47
N GLU A 552 56.40 14.23 3.60
CA GLU A 552 55.57 15.41 3.92
C GLU A 552 54.13 15.10 4.38
N SER A 553 53.61 13.92 4.07
CA SER A 553 52.25 13.48 4.43
C SER A 553 52.25 12.27 5.38
N TYR A 554 53.41 11.88 5.93
CA TYR A 554 53.50 10.72 6.81
C TYR A 554 52.69 10.86 8.09
N HIS A 555 52.61 12.07 8.65
CA HIS A 555 51.81 12.35 9.85
C HIS A 555 50.33 12.02 9.68
N LYS A 556 49.83 12.01 8.43
CA LYS A 556 48.44 11.66 8.10
C LYS A 556 48.15 10.16 8.24
N VAL A 557 49.17 9.30 8.13
CA VAL A 557 49.01 7.83 8.04
C VAL A 557 49.81 7.04 9.08
N GLN A 558 50.69 7.69 9.86
CA GLN A 558 51.58 7.04 10.83
C GLN A 558 50.87 6.18 11.91
N HIS A 559 49.58 6.42 12.16
CA HIS A 559 48.78 5.68 13.14
C HIS A 559 48.17 4.39 12.55
N ILE A 560 48.24 4.20 11.23
CA ILE A 560 47.62 3.09 10.50
C ILE A 560 48.59 1.89 10.52
N PRO A 561 48.22 0.74 11.09
CA PRO A 561 49.09 -0.43 11.20
C PRO A 561 49.57 -1.03 9.87
N SER A 562 48.73 -0.99 8.83
CA SER A 562 49.03 -1.57 7.51
C SER A 562 48.80 -0.53 6.41
N VAL A 563 49.90 0.01 5.87
CA VAL A 563 49.87 0.91 4.70
C VAL A 563 50.53 0.20 3.52
N GLN A 564 49.73 -0.16 2.52
CA GLN A 564 50.19 -0.86 1.32
C GLN A 564 50.11 0.05 0.11
N LEU A 565 51.24 0.19 -0.59
CA LEU A 565 51.33 0.99 -1.81
C LEU A 565 51.67 0.05 -2.98
N HIS A 566 50.73 -0.13 -3.90
CA HIS A 566 50.86 -0.99 -5.06
C HIS A 566 50.93 -0.14 -6.33
N TYR A 567 51.87 -0.44 -7.22
CA TYR A 567 52.08 0.32 -8.46
C TYR A 567 51.96 -0.61 -9.66
N TYR A 568 51.25 -0.16 -10.70
CA TYR A 568 51.08 -0.89 -11.95
C TYR A 568 51.33 0.04 -13.15
N GLY A 569 51.83 -0.52 -14.25
CA GLY A 569 52.37 0.23 -15.40
C GLY A 569 53.89 0.17 -15.44
N GLN A 570 54.45 -0.04 -16.65
CA GLN A 570 55.88 -0.27 -16.89
C GLN A 570 56.76 0.92 -16.51
N GLU A 571 58.03 0.59 -16.23
CA GLU A 571 59.19 1.49 -16.20
C GLU A 571 59.27 2.43 -17.41
#